data_AF-A0A821F705-F1
#
_entry.id   AF-A0A821F705-F1
#
_cell.length_a   1.000
_cell.length_b   1.000
_cell.length_c   1.000
_cell.angle_alpha   90.00
_cell.angle_beta   90.00
_cell.angle_gamma   90.00
#
_symmetry.space_group_name_H-M   'P 1'
#
loop_
_entity.id
_entity.type
_entity.pdbx_description
1 polymer ?
#
loop_
_entity_poly.entity_id
_entity_poly.type
_entity_poly.pdbx_seq_one_letter_code
_entity_poly.pdbx_strand_id
1 'polypeptide(L)'
;MPHGLAVDSEENLWLTDVGMHQVFKYSNGERVLTLGESFVPGNDESHFCKLTDVVVSNDGSKIYVADGYCNAHIFKFDSKGKFLKEYAMPEDEQPLL
;
A
#
# COMPACT_ATOMS: atom_id res chain seq x y z
N MET A 1 9.49 7.97 5.98
CA MET A 1 10.60 7.59 5.07
C MET A 1 10.01 6.89 3.86
N PRO A 2 10.02 7.54 2.68
CA PRO A 2 9.65 6.93 1.42
C PRO A 2 10.43 5.63 1.15
N HIS A 3 9.77 4.63 0.56
CA HIS A 3 10.40 3.32 0.30
C HIS A 3 10.16 2.81 -1.13
N GLY A 4 8.91 2.80 -1.58
CA GLY A 4 8.46 2.34 -2.90
C GLY A 4 7.79 3.46 -3.68
N LEU A 5 7.85 3.35 -5.01
CA LEU A 5 7.37 4.35 -5.95
C LEU A 5 6.82 3.68 -7.21
N ALA A 6 5.64 4.10 -7.65
CA ALA A 6 5.09 3.74 -8.95
C ALA A 6 4.48 4.95 -9.67
N VAL A 7 4.39 4.88 -10.99
CA VAL A 7 3.68 5.85 -11.82
C VAL A 7 2.61 5.08 -12.60
N ASP A 8 1.35 5.53 -12.51
CA ASP A 8 0.25 4.91 -13.26
C ASP A 8 0.12 5.48 -14.69
N SER A 9 -0.78 4.90 -15.49
CA SER A 9 -0.99 5.29 -16.89
C SER A 9 -1.54 6.71 -17.07
N GLU A 10 -2.00 7.34 -16.00
CA GLU A 10 -2.49 8.73 -15.98
C GLU A 10 -1.43 9.69 -15.41
N GLU A 11 -0.17 9.25 -15.32
CA GLU A 11 0.96 9.99 -14.75
C GLU A 11 0.79 10.38 -13.27
N ASN A 12 -0.08 9.70 -12.53
CA ASN A 12 -0.13 9.89 -11.09
C ASN A 12 1.02 9.15 -10.41
N LEU A 13 1.59 9.78 -9.39
CA LEU A 13 2.67 9.23 -8.58
C LEU A 13 2.10 8.50 -7.37
N TRP A 14 2.56 7.28 -7.12
CA TRP A 14 2.18 6.46 -5.98
C TRP A 14 3.42 6.22 -5.12
N LEU A 15 3.31 6.46 -3.82
CA LEU A 15 4.45 6.39 -2.91
C LEU A 15 4.07 5.66 -1.63
N THR A 16 4.97 4.82 -1.15
CA THR A 16 4.87 4.20 0.16
C THR A 16 5.78 4.91 1.15
N ASP A 17 5.26 5.22 2.34
CA ASP A 17 6.06 5.73 3.45
C ASP A 17 6.03 4.74 4.62
N VAL A 18 7.16 4.04 4.81
CA VAL A 18 7.34 3.02 5.85
C VAL A 18 7.21 3.59 7.26
N GLY A 19 7.67 4.83 7.45
CA GLY A 19 7.67 5.48 8.77
C GLY A 19 6.30 6.00 9.18
N MET A 20 5.48 6.37 8.20
CA MET A 20 4.09 6.79 8.44
C MET A 20 3.10 5.63 8.39
N HIS A 21 3.50 4.46 7.88
CA HIS A 21 2.61 3.33 7.60
C HIS A 21 1.51 3.67 6.59
N GLN A 22 1.86 4.43 5.55
CA GLN A 22 0.87 4.96 4.60
C GLN A 22 1.30 4.83 3.15
N VAL A 23 0.30 4.81 2.28
CA VAL A 23 0.45 4.97 0.83
C VAL A 23 -0.19 6.29 0.41
N PHE A 24 0.46 7.01 -0.50
CA PHE A 24 -0.04 8.26 -1.06
C PHE A 24 -0.18 8.16 -2.57
N LYS A 25 -1.25 8.74 -3.11
CA LYS A 25 -1.38 9.07 -4.54
C LYS A 25 -1.23 10.57 -4.72
N TYR A 26 -0.38 11.00 -5.64
CA TYR A 26 -0.26 12.37 -6.08
C TYR A 26 -0.67 12.51 -7.54
N SER A 27 -1.46 13.52 -7.84
CA SER A 27 -1.87 13.90 -9.20
C SER A 27 -1.54 15.36 -9.39
N ASN A 28 -0.81 15.72 -10.45
CA ASN A 28 -0.38 17.11 -10.72
C ASN A 28 0.30 17.79 -9.51
N GLY A 29 1.06 17.03 -8.72
CA GLY A 29 1.76 17.52 -7.53
C GLY A 29 0.91 17.61 -6.26
N GLU A 30 -0.39 17.36 -6.32
CA GLU A 30 -1.29 17.37 -5.17
C GLU A 30 -1.58 15.95 -4.66
N ARG A 31 -1.63 15.78 -3.34
CA ARG A 31 -2.00 14.50 -2.73
C ARG A 31 -3.51 14.31 -2.82
N VAL A 32 -3.95 13.30 -3.58
CA VAL A 32 -5.37 13.03 -3.86
C VAL A 32 -5.91 11.76 -3.19
N LEU A 33 -5.03 10.88 -2.69
CA LEU A 33 -5.42 9.71 -1.92
C LEU A 33 -4.41 9.44 -0.81
N THR A 34 -4.88 8.94 0.33
CA THR A 34 -4.07 8.39 1.41
C THR A 34 -4.70 7.08 1.85
N LEU A 35 -3.89 6.03 1.96
CA LEU A 35 -4.27 4.74 2.56
C LEU A 35 -3.43 4.54 3.82
N GLY A 36 -4.02 3.95 4.87
CA GLY A 36 -3.37 3.81 6.17
C GLY A 36 -3.62 4.99 7.10
N GLU A 37 -3.26 4.83 8.37
CA GLU A 37 -3.31 5.88 9.39
C GLU A 37 -1.88 6.29 9.81
N SER A 38 -1.63 7.60 9.86
CA SER A 38 -0.29 8.13 10.09
C SER A 38 0.25 7.72 11.46
N PHE A 39 1.40 7.06 11.47
CA PHE A 39 2.10 6.60 12.68
C PHE A 39 1.35 5.52 13.48
N VAL A 40 0.33 4.90 12.89
CA VAL A 40 -0.43 3.82 13.53
C VAL A 40 -0.20 2.53 12.76
N PRO A 41 0.65 1.61 13.28
CA PRO A 41 0.84 0.31 12.66
C PRO A 41 -0.36 -0.61 12.91
N GLY A 42 -0.65 -1.50 11.97
CA GLY A 42 -1.67 -2.52 12.13
C GLY A 42 -1.64 -3.57 11.01
N ASN A 43 -2.60 -4.48 11.04
CA ASN A 43 -2.73 -5.59 10.08
C ASN A 43 -4.20 -5.78 9.63
N ASP A 44 -4.99 -4.71 9.66
CA ASP A 44 -6.39 -4.72 9.23
C ASP A 44 -6.57 -3.96 7.89
N GLU A 45 -7.79 -3.90 7.39
CA GLU A 45 -8.13 -3.29 6.09
C GLU A 45 -7.78 -1.79 5.97
N SER A 46 -7.53 -1.12 7.09
CA SER A 46 -7.28 0.32 7.18
C SER A 46 -5.88 0.69 7.71
N HIS A 47 -5.09 -0.28 8.16
CA HIS A 47 -3.77 -0.07 8.74
C HIS A 47 -2.72 -0.95 8.08
N PHE A 48 -1.49 -0.47 8.05
CA PHE A 48 -0.34 -1.21 7.55
C PHE A 48 0.76 -1.26 8.61
N CYS A 49 1.73 -2.14 8.48
CA CYS A 49 2.91 -2.12 9.33
C CYS A 49 4.20 -2.21 8.50
N LYS A 50 4.75 -1.01 8.28
CA LYS A 50 5.98 -0.80 7.50
C LYS A 50 5.84 -1.46 6.11
N LEU A 51 4.88 -0.98 5.33
CA LEU A 51 4.66 -1.45 3.97
C LEU A 51 5.82 -1.11 3.03
N THR A 52 6.11 -1.98 2.07
CA THR A 52 7.35 -1.96 1.28
C THR A 52 7.17 -1.41 -0.12
N ASP A 53 6.04 -1.67 -0.78
CA ASP A 53 5.86 -1.30 -2.19
C ASP A 53 4.40 -1.12 -2.60
N VAL A 54 4.17 -0.44 -3.72
CA VAL A 54 2.86 -0.22 -4.33
C VAL A 54 2.93 -0.37 -5.85
N VAL A 55 1.95 -1.05 -6.43
CA VAL A 55 1.76 -1.12 -7.89
C VAL A 55 0.30 -0.90 -8.27
N VAL A 56 0.09 -0.40 -9.49
CA VAL A 56 -1.24 -0.12 -10.04
C VAL A 56 -1.41 -0.92 -11.33
N SER A 57 -2.61 -1.47 -11.55
CA SER A 57 -2.92 -2.16 -12.81
C SER A 57 -2.86 -1.20 -14.00
N ASN A 58 -2.59 -1.74 -15.19
CA ASN A 58 -2.41 -0.92 -16.40
C ASN A 58 -3.66 -0.10 -16.79
N ASP A 59 -4.85 -0.54 -16.37
CA ASP A 59 -6.11 0.16 -16.56
C ASP A 59 -6.45 1.13 -15.39
N GLY A 60 -5.55 1.29 -14.42
CA GLY A 60 -5.74 2.11 -13.23
C GLY A 60 -6.78 1.59 -12.23
N SER A 61 -7.41 0.44 -12.50
CA SER A 61 -8.62 0.02 -11.77
C SER A 61 -8.34 -0.67 -10.43
N LYS A 62 -7.11 -1.14 -10.20
CA LYS A 62 -6.67 -1.85 -9.00
C LYS A 62 -5.32 -1.36 -8.51
N ILE A 63 -5.21 -1.26 -7.19
CA ILE A 63 -3.97 -0.93 -6.49
C ILE A 63 -3.59 -2.15 -5.66
N TYR A 64 -2.32 -2.49 -5.64
CA TYR A 64 -1.76 -3.53 -4.79
C TYR A 64 -0.68 -2.94 -3.91
N VAL A 65 -0.75 -3.20 -2.62
CA VAL A 65 0.19 -2.72 -1.62
C VAL A 65 0.83 -3.93 -0.95
N ALA A 66 2.16 -3.99 -0.97
CA ALA A 66 2.91 -4.99 -0.26
C ALA A 66 3.19 -4.50 1.16
N ASP A 67 2.61 -5.15 2.17
CA ASP A 67 2.82 -4.84 3.57
C ASP A 67 3.74 -5.91 4.18
N GLY A 68 5.06 -5.66 4.11
CA GLY A 68 6.06 -6.73 4.10
C GLY A 68 7.09 -6.76 5.23
N TYR A 69 7.27 -5.69 6.02
CA TYR A 69 8.29 -5.69 7.09
C TYR A 69 7.77 -6.30 8.40
N CYS A 70 6.54 -5.96 8.82
CA CYS A 70 5.93 -6.61 9.99
C CYS A 70 4.92 -7.68 9.57
N ASN A 71 4.26 -7.45 8.44
CA ASN A 71 3.22 -8.31 7.91
C ASN A 71 3.77 -9.08 6.71
N ALA A 72 3.10 -10.16 6.32
CA ALA A 72 3.40 -10.93 5.11
C ALA A 72 2.21 -10.87 4.15
N HIS A 73 1.67 -9.66 3.96
CA HIS A 73 0.36 -9.45 3.33
C HIS A 73 0.49 -8.62 2.04
N ILE A 74 -0.36 -8.93 1.07
CA ILE A 74 -0.65 -8.06 -0.07
C ILE A 74 -2.10 -7.58 0.06
N PHE A 75 -2.29 -6.27 0.13
CA PHE A 75 -3.60 -5.65 0.12
C PHE A 75 -3.97 -5.18 -1.29
N LYS A 76 -5.22 -5.42 -1.69
CA LYS A 76 -5.78 -4.99 -2.97
C LYS A 76 -6.91 -3.99 -2.73
N PHE A 77 -6.82 -2.85 -3.41
CA PHE A 77 -7.82 -1.79 -3.36
C PHE A 77 -8.38 -1.50 -4.76
N ASP A 78 -9.53 -0.83 -4.83
CA ASP A 78 -9.99 -0.18 -6.07
C ASP A 78 -9.29 1.17 -6.29
N SER A 79 -9.53 1.80 -7.44
CA SER A 79 -8.91 3.08 -7.80
C SER A 79 -9.24 4.25 -6.87
N LYS A 80 -10.25 4.11 -6.01
CA LYS A 80 -10.67 5.10 -5.01
C LYS A 80 -10.12 4.80 -3.61
N GLY A 81 -9.32 3.74 -3.47
CA GLY A 81 -8.74 3.34 -2.19
C GLY A 81 -9.67 2.50 -1.32
N LYS A 82 -10.78 1.98 -1.85
CA LYS A 82 -11.63 1.04 -1.08
C LYS A 82 -10.96 -0.33 -1.04
N PHE A 83 -10.84 -0.91 0.16
CA PHE A 83 -10.35 -2.27 0.33
C PHE A 83 -11.23 -3.28 -0.43
N LEU A 84 -10.58 -4.22 -1.12
CA LEU A 84 -11.26 -5.26 -1.88
C LEU A 84 -10.88 -6.66 -1.38
N LYS A 85 -9.59 -6.89 -1.15
CA LYS A 85 -9.07 -8.22 -0.81
C LYS A 85 -7.69 -8.14 -0.19
N GLU A 86 -7.40 -9.11 0.67
CA GLU A 86 -6.08 -9.38 1.22
C GLU A 86 -5.58 -10.75 0.74
N TYR A 87 -4.27 -10.87 0.60
CA TYR A 87 -3.55 -12.12 0.39
C TYR A 87 -2.48 -12.21 1.46
N ALA A 88 -2.71 -13.03 2.49
CA ALA A 88 -1.78 -13.26 3.58
C ALA A 88 -1.02 -14.56 3.37
N MET A 89 0.26 -14.57 3.73
CA MET A 89 1.03 -15.81 3.86
C MET A 89 0.52 -16.60 5.08
N PRO A 90 0.32 -17.93 4.97
CA PRO A 90 -0.05 -18.76 6.12
C PRO A 90 0.93 -18.58 7.28
N GLU A 91 0.42 -18.54 8.52
CA GLU A 91 1.25 -18.28 9.71
C GLU A 91 2.43 -19.26 9.85
N ASP A 92 2.25 -20.51 9.45
CA ASP A 92 3.28 -21.55 9.49
C ASP A 92 4.36 -21.42 8.40
N GLU A 93 4.13 -20.58 7.39
CA GLU A 93 5.10 -20.29 6.33
C GLU A 93 5.77 -18.91 6.50
N GLN A 94 5.32 -18.08 7.45
CA GLN A 94 5.90 -16.76 7.65
C GLN A 94 7.35 -16.87 8.18
N PRO A 95 8.29 -16.06 7.65
CA PRO A 95 9.65 -16.05 8.16
C PRO A 95 9.65 -15.64 9.64
N LEU A 96 10.38 -16.39 10.46
CA LEU A 96 10.62 -16.04 11.87
C LEU A 96 11.37 -14.69 11.90
N LEU A 97 10.67 -13.61 12.26
CA LEU A 97 11.24 -12.29 12.48
C LEU A 97 12.02 -12.22 13.80
#